data_AF-A0A926ALC2-F1
#
_entry.id   AF-A0A926ALC2-F1
#
_cell.length_a   1.000
_cell.length_b   1.000
_cell.length_c   1.000
_cell.angle_alpha   90.00
_cell.angle_beta   90.00
_cell.angle_gamma   90.00
#
_symmetry.space_group_name_H-M   'P 1'
#
loop_
_entity.id
_entity.type
_entity.pdbx_description
1 polymer ?
#
loop_
_entity_poly.entity_id
_entity_poly.type
_entity_poly.pdbx_seq_one_letter_code
_entity_poly.pdbx_strand_id
1 'polypeptide(L)'
;MSNEWRSNDFLVVYWHFLVFWALACVALIPHELGHLIAATLVGFTPAMISFNGGRRIATLILHNLVCEIRTLPGNGFVVATREQPIGWRWRAMAFVAAGPLANLFIASICFWVLGWDQWWPERLHSVSPLHLFAGANLAMGLWALLIPMDVNTPIGPSTNDGKQLYRIIRGDVPDPRQLGLLHASASAIVANRRGDVPKEAELLTEAANRFNAHGVLCLPLSACHLRMGEDRSACLIVQAELDRHVALDLTRAHLLTHLAWANLLIGGELGISNADDAAAQAVTIAPWDPHVQSVAGAVLLMKGEPSAASKQFAVSYTGLDDPVSRAMSLCGMSACAMQLGQRSAANRYAHRARRLDPASRLLPWTQEASRPDLDGALIR
;
A
#
# COMPACT_ATOMS: atom_id res chain seq x y z
N MET A 1 -8.32 -7.77 -55.71
CA MET A 1 -7.55 -7.64 -54.45
C MET A 1 -8.04 -8.73 -53.52
N SER A 2 -7.35 -9.87 -53.50
CA SER A 2 -7.73 -11.06 -52.73
C SER A 2 -7.42 -10.85 -51.26
N ASN A 3 -8.44 -11.02 -50.41
CA ASN A 3 -8.38 -10.96 -48.94
C ASN A 3 -7.63 -12.17 -48.34
N GLU A 4 -6.45 -12.50 -48.84
CA GLU A 4 -5.53 -13.42 -48.15
C GLU A 4 -4.70 -12.63 -47.15
N TRP A 5 -5.33 -12.16 -46.06
CA TRP A 5 -4.59 -12.00 -44.82
C TRP A 5 -4.15 -13.40 -44.41
N ARG A 6 -2.92 -13.76 -44.79
CA ARG A 6 -2.35 -15.07 -44.50
C ARG A 6 -2.33 -15.21 -42.98
N SER A 7 -2.82 -16.34 -42.46
CA SER A 7 -2.86 -16.67 -41.03
C SER A 7 -1.54 -16.39 -40.28
N ASN A 8 -0.41 -16.41 -40.99
CA ASN A 8 0.92 -16.08 -40.47
C ASN A 8 1.08 -14.62 -40.02
N ASP A 9 0.45 -13.64 -40.68
CA ASP A 9 0.62 -12.23 -40.31
C ASP A 9 -0.09 -11.91 -38.98
N PHE A 10 -1.23 -12.55 -38.72
CA PHE A 10 -1.94 -12.42 -37.45
C PHE A 10 -1.10 -12.94 -36.27
N LEU A 11 -0.47 -14.11 -36.43
CA LEU A 11 0.40 -14.69 -35.40
C LEU A 11 1.60 -13.79 -35.11
N VAL A 12 2.18 -13.16 -36.13
CA VAL A 12 3.31 -12.24 -35.96
C VAL A 12 2.91 -10.95 -35.25
N VAL A 13 1.76 -10.36 -35.59
CA VAL A 13 1.23 -9.19 -34.87
C VAL A 13 0.95 -9.53 -33.40
N TYR A 14 0.32 -10.68 -33.14
CA TYR A 14 0.06 -11.15 -31.78
C TYR A 14 1.36 -11.36 -30.99
N TRP A 15 2.37 -11.98 -31.61
CA TRP A 15 3.68 -12.14 -31.01
C TRP A 15 4.36 -10.81 -30.69
N HIS A 16 4.38 -9.86 -31.64
CA HIS A 16 4.93 -8.52 -31.40
C HIS A 16 4.20 -7.81 -30.27
N PHE A 17 2.87 -7.95 -30.17
CA PHE A 17 2.11 -7.37 -29.07
C PHE A 17 2.53 -7.96 -27.71
N LEU A 18 2.67 -9.28 -27.59
CA LEU A 18 3.13 -9.92 -26.36
C LEU A 18 4.55 -9.49 -25.97
N VAL A 19 5.46 -9.46 -26.94
CA VAL A 19 6.85 -9.02 -26.72
C VAL A 19 6.90 -7.55 -26.35
N PHE A 20 6.15 -6.69 -27.05
CA PHE A 20 6.02 -5.28 -26.72
C PHE A 20 5.50 -5.08 -25.29
N TRP A 21 4.46 -5.80 -24.89
CA TRP A 21 3.91 -5.73 -23.54
C TRP A 21 4.94 -6.15 -22.48
N ALA A 22 5.65 -7.26 -22.70
CA ALA A 22 6.71 -7.71 -21.80
C ALA A 22 7.85 -6.66 -21.70
N LEU A 23 8.24 -6.07 -22.82
CA LEU A 23 9.26 -5.02 -22.88
C LEU A 23 8.80 -3.71 -22.26
N ALA A 24 7.51 -3.36 -22.35
CA ALA A 24 6.94 -2.21 -21.64
C ALA A 24 6.99 -2.42 -20.12
N CYS A 25 6.80 -3.65 -19.65
CA CYS A 25 7.00 -3.97 -18.23
C CYS A 25 8.46 -3.78 -17.80
N VAL A 26 9.42 -4.10 -18.68
CA VAL A 26 10.86 -3.83 -18.42
C VAL A 26 11.17 -2.34 -18.49
N ALA A 27 10.55 -1.59 -19.41
CA ALA A 27 10.71 -0.14 -19.56
C ALA A 27 10.21 0.66 -18.34
N LEU A 28 9.42 0.06 -17.46
CA LEU A 28 9.07 0.63 -16.16
C LEU A 28 10.28 0.79 -15.23
N ILE A 29 11.27 -0.12 -15.31
CA ILE A 29 12.45 -0.08 -14.45
C ILE A 29 13.24 1.23 -14.64
N PRO A 30 13.68 1.61 -15.85
CA PRO A 30 14.38 2.87 -16.05
C PRO A 30 13.50 4.09 -15.75
N HIS A 31 12.18 4.02 -15.91
CA HIS A 31 11.26 5.09 -15.55
C HIS A 31 11.35 5.40 -14.05
N GLU A 32 11.15 4.39 -13.20
CA GLU A 32 11.20 4.58 -11.75
C GLU A 32 12.61 4.92 -11.26
N LEU A 33 13.65 4.34 -11.88
CA LEU A 33 15.03 4.72 -11.59
C LEU A 33 15.34 6.18 -11.97
N GLY A 34 14.74 6.70 -13.05
CA GLY A 34 14.84 8.11 -13.43
C GLY A 34 14.34 9.03 -12.32
N HIS A 35 13.15 8.75 -11.78
CA HIS A 35 12.62 9.48 -10.62
C HIS A 35 13.53 9.38 -9.40
N LEU A 36 14.02 8.19 -9.08
CA LEU A 36 14.89 7.96 -7.91
C LEU A 36 16.22 8.73 -8.02
N ILE A 37 16.85 8.70 -9.19
CA ILE A 37 18.10 9.42 -9.47
C ILE A 37 17.83 10.93 -9.35
N ALA A 38 16.78 11.44 -10.00
CA ALA A 38 16.45 12.85 -9.96
C ALA A 38 16.11 13.33 -8.55
N ALA A 39 15.36 12.54 -7.77
CA ALA A 39 15.07 12.83 -6.36
C ALA A 39 16.37 13.11 -5.58
N THR A 40 17.36 12.24 -5.75
CA THR A 40 18.67 12.37 -5.09
C THR A 40 19.41 13.62 -5.57
N LEU A 41 19.47 13.86 -6.89
CA LEU A 41 20.18 14.99 -7.49
C LEU A 41 19.58 16.35 -7.10
N VAL A 42 18.25 16.44 -6.98
CA VAL A 42 17.56 17.69 -6.63
C VAL A 42 17.31 17.83 -5.12
N GLY A 43 17.86 16.92 -4.31
CA GLY A 43 17.83 16.98 -2.85
C GLY A 43 16.46 16.68 -2.23
N PHE A 44 15.65 15.83 -2.86
CA PHE A 44 14.61 15.09 -2.15
C PHE A 44 15.24 13.90 -1.40
N THR A 45 14.59 13.48 -0.34
CA THR A 45 14.91 12.25 0.38
C THR A 45 14.03 11.13 -0.17
N PRO A 46 14.56 10.20 -0.99
CA PRO A 46 13.80 9.06 -1.45
C PRO A 46 13.53 8.12 -0.28
N ALA A 47 12.25 7.80 -0.06
CA ALA A 47 11.80 6.94 1.04
C ALA A 47 11.38 5.56 0.54
N MET A 48 10.79 5.50 -0.66
CA MET A 48 10.27 4.26 -1.21
C MET A 48 10.34 4.25 -2.74
N ILE A 49 10.66 3.09 -3.32
CA ILE A 49 10.48 2.76 -4.73
C ILE A 49 9.72 1.45 -4.82
N SER A 50 8.67 1.39 -5.63
CA SER A 50 7.91 0.17 -5.89
C SER A 50 7.92 -0.13 -7.37
N PHE A 51 8.33 -1.35 -7.71
CA PHE A 51 8.16 -1.91 -9.03
C PHE A 51 6.92 -2.81 -9.03
N ASN A 52 6.09 -2.63 -10.06
CA ASN A 52 4.84 -3.37 -10.28
C ASN A 52 3.72 -2.99 -9.29
N GLY A 53 2.48 -3.36 -9.64
CA GLY A 53 1.29 -3.29 -8.80
C GLY A 53 0.92 -4.65 -8.20
N GLY A 54 -0.21 -4.69 -7.49
CA GLY A 54 -0.73 -5.92 -6.86
C GLY A 54 0.00 -6.30 -5.58
N ARG A 55 0.03 -7.61 -5.29
CA ARG A 55 0.56 -8.16 -4.03
C ARG A 55 2.08 -8.00 -3.99
N ARG A 56 2.58 -7.62 -2.81
CA ARG A 56 4.01 -7.53 -2.52
C ARG A 56 4.67 -8.90 -2.50
N ILE A 57 5.72 -9.09 -3.28
CA ILE A 57 6.55 -10.30 -3.36
C ILE A 57 7.75 -10.17 -2.44
N ALA A 58 8.47 -9.04 -2.54
CA ALA A 58 9.70 -8.80 -1.80
C ALA A 58 9.77 -7.36 -1.30
N THR A 59 10.52 -7.17 -0.22
CA THR A 59 10.86 -5.86 0.33
C THR A 59 12.34 -5.88 0.69
N LEU A 60 13.09 -4.93 0.14
CA LEU A 60 14.50 -4.72 0.44
C LEU A 60 14.64 -3.34 1.05
N ILE A 61 15.48 -3.20 2.07
CA ILE A 61 15.74 -1.90 2.71
C ILE A 61 17.19 -1.56 2.44
N LEU A 62 17.42 -0.57 1.58
CA LEU A 62 18.75 -0.10 1.18
C LEU A 62 18.99 1.26 1.82
N HIS A 63 19.76 1.28 2.92
CA HIS A 63 19.85 2.48 3.76
C HIS A 63 18.42 2.99 4.09
N ASN A 64 18.09 4.24 3.78
CA ASN A 64 16.79 4.86 4.06
C ASN A 64 15.75 4.68 2.92
N LEU A 65 16.01 3.79 1.96
CA LEU A 65 15.12 3.51 0.84
C LEU A 65 14.47 2.14 0.99
N VAL A 66 13.13 2.10 0.95
CA VAL A 66 12.35 0.86 0.87
C VAL A 66 12.11 0.51 -0.60
N CYS A 67 12.64 -0.62 -1.05
CA CYS A 67 12.40 -1.15 -2.39
C CYS A 67 11.36 -2.28 -2.34
N GLU A 68 10.19 -2.08 -2.93
CA GLU A 68 9.13 -3.10 -3.06
C GLU A 68 9.11 -3.69 -4.48
N ILE A 69 8.96 -5.02 -4.57
CA ILE A 69 8.68 -5.73 -5.81
C ILE A 69 7.30 -6.37 -5.68
N ARG A 70 6.42 -6.14 -6.64
CA ARG A 70 5.03 -6.63 -6.63
C ARG A 70 4.70 -7.53 -7.83
N THR A 71 3.57 -8.22 -7.76
CA THR A 71 3.18 -9.30 -8.69
C THR A 71 2.71 -8.86 -10.07
N LEU A 72 1.97 -7.75 -10.17
CA LEU A 72 1.30 -7.34 -11.41
C LEU A 72 2.13 -6.30 -12.13
N PRO A 73 2.79 -6.64 -13.24
CA PRO A 73 3.59 -5.66 -13.94
C PRO A 73 2.69 -4.57 -14.55
N GLY A 74 3.23 -3.34 -14.64
CA GLY A 74 2.56 -2.24 -15.35
C GLY A 74 2.35 -0.96 -14.55
N ASN A 75 2.60 -0.95 -13.24
CA ASN A 75 2.59 0.26 -12.42
C ASN A 75 3.84 0.32 -11.57
N GLY A 76 4.41 1.51 -11.37
CA GLY A 76 5.47 1.76 -10.41
C GLY A 76 5.23 3.09 -9.73
N PHE A 77 5.99 3.35 -8.66
CA PHE A 77 6.05 4.69 -8.10
C PHE A 77 7.31 4.88 -7.26
N VAL A 78 7.77 6.12 -7.19
CA VAL A 78 8.77 6.59 -6.24
C VAL A 78 8.14 7.59 -5.28
N VAL A 79 8.29 7.34 -3.99
CA VAL A 79 7.98 8.31 -2.93
C VAL A 79 9.27 8.99 -2.52
N ALA A 80 9.37 10.28 -2.83
CA ALA A 80 10.46 11.13 -2.40
C ALA A 80 9.89 12.41 -1.79
N THR A 81 10.50 12.89 -0.71
CA THR A 81 9.96 14.00 0.08
C THR A 81 11.04 15.02 0.40
N ARG A 82 10.62 16.27 0.61
CA ARG A 82 11.51 17.36 0.99
C ARG A 82 10.73 18.27 1.92
N GLU A 83 11.32 18.56 3.07
CA GLU A 83 10.71 19.40 4.08
C GLU A 83 10.75 20.90 3.70
N GLN A 84 11.81 21.32 3.01
CA GLN A 84 12.04 22.73 2.71
C GLN A 84 11.35 23.18 1.40
N PRO A 85 10.61 24.31 1.39
CA PRO A 85 9.92 24.81 0.20
C PRO A 85 10.84 25.55 -0.80
N ILE A 86 12.09 25.87 -0.40
CA ILE A 86 13.00 26.66 -1.22
C ILE A 86 13.32 25.92 -2.53
N GLY A 87 12.99 26.56 -3.65
CA GLY A 87 13.17 25.99 -4.99
C GLY A 87 12.31 24.76 -5.27
N TRP A 88 11.25 24.53 -4.47
CA TRP A 88 10.43 23.32 -4.56
C TRP A 88 9.89 23.09 -5.97
N ARG A 89 9.39 24.14 -6.65
CA ARG A 89 8.80 24.04 -7.99
C ARG A 89 9.75 23.41 -9.01
N TRP A 90 10.95 23.97 -9.18
CA TRP A 90 11.90 23.48 -10.18
C TRP A 90 12.44 22.09 -9.84
N ARG A 91 12.63 21.80 -8.55
CA ARG A 91 13.04 20.48 -8.07
C ARG A 91 11.95 19.44 -8.31
N ALA A 92 10.70 19.76 -8.01
CA ALA A 92 9.56 18.89 -8.24
C ALA A 92 9.33 18.66 -9.74
N MET A 93 9.46 19.69 -10.59
CA MET A 93 9.42 19.53 -12.04
C MET A 93 10.50 18.58 -12.55
N ALA A 94 11.74 18.74 -12.08
CA ALA A 94 12.84 17.86 -12.45
C ALA A 94 12.61 16.42 -11.97
N PHE A 95 12.14 16.24 -10.73
CA PHE A 95 11.79 14.92 -10.19
C PHE A 95 10.68 14.24 -11.01
N VAL A 96 9.57 14.94 -11.28
CA VAL A 96 8.41 14.40 -12.02
C VAL A 96 8.73 14.15 -13.50
N ALA A 97 9.51 15.01 -14.15
CA ALA A 97 9.86 14.81 -15.55
C ALA A 97 10.90 13.69 -15.76
N ALA A 98 11.67 13.33 -14.73
CA ALA A 98 12.82 12.44 -14.87
C ALA A 98 12.48 11.03 -15.34
N GLY A 99 11.38 10.42 -14.85
CA GLY A 99 10.96 9.09 -15.30
C GLY A 99 10.66 9.07 -16.80
N PRO A 100 9.73 9.90 -17.29
CA PRO A 100 9.45 9.97 -18.72
C PRO A 100 10.67 10.33 -19.57
N LEU A 101 11.53 11.25 -19.11
CA LEU A 101 12.75 11.62 -19.82
C LEU A 101 13.77 10.49 -19.88
N ALA A 102 13.87 9.65 -18.84
CA ALA A 102 14.74 8.46 -18.86
C ALA A 102 14.27 7.47 -19.94
N ASN A 103 12.97 7.27 -20.09
CA ASN A 103 12.41 6.42 -21.14
C ASN A 103 12.67 7.02 -22.53
N LEU A 104 12.42 8.31 -22.74
CA LEU A 104 12.73 8.98 -24.02
C LEU A 104 14.22 8.91 -24.37
N PHE A 105 15.10 9.02 -23.37
CA PHE A 105 16.55 8.87 -23.55
C PHE A 105 16.92 7.45 -24.01
N ILE A 106 16.36 6.41 -23.37
CA ILE A 106 16.60 5.01 -23.77
C ILE A 106 16.05 4.74 -25.16
N ALA A 107 14.84 5.23 -25.48
CA ALA A 107 14.27 5.12 -26.82
C ALA A 107 15.20 5.76 -27.87
N SER A 108 15.74 6.95 -27.58
CA SER A 108 16.68 7.66 -28.45
C SER A 108 17.96 6.85 -28.69
N ILE A 109 18.53 6.23 -27.65
CA ILE A 109 19.69 5.33 -27.79
C ILE A 109 19.33 4.14 -28.69
N CYS A 110 18.16 3.53 -28.49
CA CYS A 110 17.74 2.38 -29.29
C CYS A 110 17.55 2.74 -30.76
N PHE A 111 16.94 3.89 -31.06
CA PHE A 111 16.81 4.39 -32.44
C PHE A 111 18.16 4.72 -33.07
N TRP A 112 19.09 5.29 -32.29
CA TRP A 112 20.44 5.54 -32.76
C TRP A 112 21.18 4.24 -33.12
N VAL A 113 21.04 3.20 -32.30
CA VAL A 113 21.64 1.87 -32.56
C VAL A 113 21.01 1.17 -33.77
N LEU A 114 19.69 1.29 -33.96
CA LEU A 114 19.01 0.75 -35.14
C LEU A 114 19.44 1.43 -36.44
N GLY A 115 19.84 2.70 -36.35
CA GLY A 115 20.15 3.53 -37.51
C GLY A 115 18.89 4.24 -38.05
N TRP A 116 19.09 5.46 -38.57
CA TRP A 116 17.99 6.32 -38.99
C TRP A 116 17.17 5.72 -40.14
N ASP A 117 17.79 4.92 -41.01
CA ASP A 117 17.10 4.32 -42.15
C ASP A 117 16.27 3.09 -41.77
N GLN A 118 16.45 2.54 -40.56
CA GLN A 118 15.80 1.28 -40.14
C GLN A 118 14.76 1.47 -39.03
N TRP A 119 14.59 2.69 -38.51
CA TRP A 119 13.64 2.96 -37.42
C TRP A 119 12.19 2.57 -37.74
N TRP A 120 11.81 2.58 -39.03
CA TRP A 120 10.52 2.12 -39.53
C TRP A 120 10.71 0.89 -40.43
N PRO A 121 10.49 -0.34 -39.94
CA PRO A 121 10.67 -1.53 -40.76
C PRO A 121 9.61 -1.58 -41.87
N GLU A 122 10.05 -1.75 -43.12
CA GLU A 122 9.16 -1.83 -44.29
C GLU A 122 8.20 -3.03 -44.23
N ARG A 123 8.55 -4.07 -43.47
CA ARG A 123 7.78 -5.30 -43.31
C ARG A 123 7.61 -5.62 -41.83
N LEU A 124 6.41 -6.07 -41.45
CA LEU A 124 6.11 -6.50 -40.07
C LEU A 124 7.13 -7.54 -39.58
N HIS A 125 7.48 -8.52 -40.42
CA HIS A 125 8.45 -9.58 -40.08
C HIS A 125 9.89 -9.07 -39.82
N SER A 126 10.19 -7.81 -40.12
CA SER A 126 11.50 -7.19 -39.89
C SER A 126 11.56 -6.42 -38.56
N VAL A 127 10.47 -6.35 -37.80
CA VAL A 127 10.43 -5.73 -36.47
C VAL A 127 11.28 -6.55 -35.49
N SER A 128 12.45 -6.03 -35.13
CA SER A 128 13.30 -6.67 -34.12
C SER A 128 12.85 -6.35 -32.69
N PRO A 129 13.25 -7.14 -31.66
CA PRO A 129 12.98 -6.81 -30.26
C PRO A 129 13.46 -5.43 -29.83
N LEU A 130 14.53 -4.91 -30.45
CA LEU A 130 15.04 -3.56 -30.18
C LEU A 130 14.07 -2.47 -30.66
N HIS A 131 13.37 -2.67 -31.80
CA HIS A 131 12.30 -1.77 -32.25
C HIS A 131 11.16 -1.74 -31.23
N LEU A 132 10.75 -2.92 -30.74
CA LEU A 132 9.68 -3.04 -29.75
C LEU A 132 10.08 -2.40 -28.41
N PHE A 133 11.33 -2.55 -27.98
CA PHE A 133 11.83 -1.92 -26.76
C PHE A 133 11.93 -0.39 -26.90
N ALA A 134 12.40 0.10 -28.05
CA ALA A 134 12.42 1.53 -28.38
C ALA A 134 10.99 2.09 -28.36
N GLY A 135 10.06 1.41 -29.04
CA GLY A 135 8.65 1.77 -29.08
C GLY A 135 7.99 1.75 -27.71
N ALA A 136 8.30 0.77 -26.86
CA ALA A 136 7.75 0.67 -25.50
C ALA A 136 8.22 1.84 -24.62
N ASN A 137 9.50 2.18 -24.65
CA ASN A 137 10.05 3.34 -23.94
C ASN A 137 9.48 4.65 -24.48
N LEU A 138 9.41 4.81 -25.81
CA LEU A 138 8.83 5.99 -26.44
C LEU A 138 7.36 6.17 -26.05
N ALA A 139 6.56 5.10 -26.18
CA ALA A 139 5.14 5.11 -25.83
C ALA A 139 4.94 5.46 -24.36
N MET A 140 5.71 4.85 -23.45
CA MET A 140 5.62 5.12 -22.02
C MET A 140 6.00 6.57 -21.68
N GLY A 141 7.11 7.08 -22.22
CA GLY A 141 7.55 8.46 -21.98
C GLY A 141 6.56 9.49 -22.51
N LEU A 142 6.05 9.30 -23.74
CA LEU A 142 5.05 10.19 -24.32
C LEU A 142 3.70 10.09 -23.61
N TRP A 143 3.23 8.89 -23.30
CA TRP A 143 1.98 8.66 -22.58
C TRP A 143 2.00 9.32 -21.20
N ALA A 144 3.09 9.11 -20.45
CA ALA A 144 3.25 9.67 -19.11
C ALA A 144 3.26 11.20 -19.13
N LEU A 145 3.84 11.85 -20.15
CA LEU A 145 3.92 13.32 -20.25
C LEU A 145 2.67 13.98 -20.84
N LEU A 146 2.12 13.42 -21.91
CA LEU A 146 1.15 14.12 -22.77
C LEU A 146 -0.30 13.93 -22.36
N ILE A 147 -0.62 12.85 -21.64
CA ILE A 147 -2.01 12.48 -21.34
C ILE A 147 -2.23 12.62 -19.83
N PRO A 148 -2.70 13.78 -19.32
CA PRO A 148 -2.88 13.99 -17.89
C PRO A 148 -4.05 13.16 -17.35
N MET A 149 -3.79 12.30 -16.37
CA MET A 149 -4.81 11.40 -15.80
C MET A 149 -4.66 11.21 -14.29
N ASP A 150 -5.77 10.86 -13.65
CA ASP A 150 -5.77 10.29 -12.31
C ASP A 150 -5.52 8.78 -12.41
N VAL A 151 -4.69 8.25 -11.52
CA VAL A 151 -4.33 6.85 -11.43
C VAL A 151 -4.56 6.36 -10.00
N ASN A 152 -5.18 5.20 -9.85
CA ASN A 152 -5.32 4.59 -8.53
C ASN A 152 -4.02 3.85 -8.19
N THR A 153 -3.34 4.30 -7.15
CA THR A 153 -2.13 3.65 -6.64
C THR A 153 -2.45 2.88 -5.36
N PRO A 154 -1.58 1.96 -4.92
CA PRO A 154 -1.75 1.27 -3.64
C PRO A 154 -1.77 2.20 -2.41
N ILE A 155 -1.28 3.44 -2.55
CA ILE A 155 -1.29 4.46 -1.49
C ILE A 155 -2.48 5.45 -1.63
N GLY A 156 -3.39 5.20 -2.58
CA GLY A 156 -4.56 6.01 -2.86
C GLY A 156 -4.58 6.62 -4.28
N PRO A 157 -5.59 7.43 -4.60
CA PRO A 157 -5.65 8.17 -5.85
C PRO A 157 -4.43 9.09 -5.98
N SER A 158 -3.72 8.99 -7.09
CA SER A 158 -2.61 9.86 -7.47
C SER A 158 -2.84 10.39 -8.87
N THR A 159 -1.98 11.30 -9.31
CA THR A 159 -1.96 11.81 -10.68
C THR A 159 -0.73 11.27 -11.39
N ASN A 160 -0.82 10.96 -12.68
CA ASN A 160 0.36 10.60 -13.45
C ASN A 160 1.33 11.78 -13.63
N ASP A 161 2.52 11.50 -14.14
CA ASP A 161 3.62 12.48 -14.22
C ASP A 161 3.24 13.74 -15.02
N GLY A 162 2.57 13.60 -16.16
CA GLY A 162 2.13 14.71 -16.99
C GLY A 162 1.14 15.63 -16.26
N LYS A 163 0.17 15.05 -15.55
CA LYS A 163 -0.78 15.83 -14.74
C LYS A 163 -0.10 16.47 -13.53
N GLN A 164 0.85 15.79 -12.88
CA GLN A 164 1.66 16.38 -11.80
C GLN A 164 2.48 17.57 -12.31
N LEU A 165 3.18 17.42 -13.45
CA LEU A 165 4.00 18.46 -14.05
C LEU A 165 3.15 19.68 -14.43
N TYR A 166 1.98 19.44 -15.03
CA TYR A 166 1.03 20.49 -15.36
C TYR A 166 0.56 21.29 -14.14
N ARG A 167 0.24 20.61 -13.03
CA ARG A 167 -0.14 21.26 -11.77
C ARG A 167 0.99 22.14 -11.23
N ILE A 168 2.23 21.65 -11.22
CA ILE A 168 3.40 22.40 -10.76
C ILE A 168 3.65 23.65 -11.64
N ILE A 169 3.48 23.52 -12.96
CA ILE A 169 3.58 24.65 -13.91
C ILE A 169 2.49 25.69 -13.61
N ARG A 170 1.25 25.25 -13.35
CA ARG A 170 0.14 26.15 -12.97
C ARG A 170 0.31 26.82 -11.60
N GLY A 171 1.30 26.40 -10.82
CA GLY A 171 1.59 27.00 -9.52
C GLY A 171 0.91 26.31 -8.35
N ASP A 172 0.41 25.09 -8.54
CA ASP A 172 0.00 24.23 -7.44
C ASP A 172 1.26 23.83 -6.66
N VAL A 173 1.58 24.61 -5.63
CA VAL A 173 2.64 24.30 -4.67
C VAL A 173 1.96 23.83 -3.39
N PRO A 174 2.28 22.63 -2.88
CA PRO A 174 1.76 22.18 -1.60
C PRO A 174 2.12 23.18 -0.51
N ASP A 175 1.20 23.39 0.42
CA ASP A 175 1.46 24.13 1.65
C ASP A 175 2.71 23.53 2.34
N PRO A 176 3.69 24.34 2.82
CA PRO A 176 4.82 23.86 3.61
C PRO A 176 4.44 22.87 4.72
N ARG A 177 3.26 23.04 5.33
CA ARG A 177 2.71 22.08 6.30
C ARG A 177 2.49 20.70 5.69
N GLN A 178 1.90 20.63 4.50
CA GLN A 178 1.69 19.37 3.78
C GLN A 178 3.01 18.71 3.39
N LEU A 179 4.00 19.49 2.97
CA LEU A 179 5.35 18.96 2.66
C LEU A 179 5.99 18.33 3.89
N GLY A 180 5.90 18.99 5.04
CA GLY A 180 6.41 18.47 6.31
C GLY A 180 5.69 17.18 6.74
N LEU A 181 4.36 17.12 6.59
CA LEU A 181 3.58 15.92 6.88
C LEU A 181 3.94 14.76 5.97
N LEU A 182 4.03 14.99 4.65
CA LEU A 182 4.45 13.98 3.70
C LEU A 182 5.85 13.45 4.04
N HIS A 183 6.79 14.33 4.41
CA HIS A 183 8.13 13.94 4.81
C HIS A 183 8.14 13.06 6.07
N ALA A 184 7.37 13.43 7.10
CA ALA A 184 7.25 12.65 8.32
C ALA A 184 6.60 11.29 8.06
N SER A 185 5.49 11.24 7.30
CA SER A 185 4.82 9.99 6.93
C SER A 185 5.75 9.06 6.13
N ALA A 186 6.49 9.61 5.17
CA ALA A 186 7.46 8.82 4.39
C ALA A 186 8.57 8.25 5.28
N SER A 187 9.08 9.05 6.22
CA SER A 187 10.12 8.62 7.18
C SER A 187 9.58 7.56 8.16
N ALA A 188 8.35 7.73 8.63
CA ALA A 188 7.64 6.76 9.46
C ALA A 188 7.44 5.42 8.74
N ILE A 189 7.09 5.43 7.44
CA ILE A 189 7.01 4.21 6.62
C ILE A 189 8.36 3.49 6.57
N VAL A 190 9.48 4.21 6.43
CA VAL A 190 10.81 3.59 6.45
C VAL A 190 11.09 2.93 7.80
N ALA A 191 10.79 3.62 8.91
CA ALA A 191 10.93 3.06 10.27
C ALA A 191 10.04 1.82 10.47
N ASN A 192 8.77 1.90 10.06
CA ASN A 192 7.81 0.80 10.07
C ASN A 192 8.36 -0.44 9.37
N ARG A 193 8.90 -0.25 8.16
CA ARG A 193 9.42 -1.34 7.32
C ARG A 193 10.66 -1.99 7.93
N ARG A 194 11.44 -1.26 8.74
CA ARG A 194 12.56 -1.80 9.53
C ARG A 194 12.10 -2.52 10.81
N GLY A 195 10.82 -2.45 11.16
CA GLY A 195 10.31 -2.95 12.43
C GLY A 195 10.61 -2.03 13.62
N ASP A 196 11.08 -0.80 13.38
CA ASP A 196 11.38 0.17 14.44
C ASP A 196 10.13 0.99 14.79
N VAL A 197 9.22 0.33 15.53
CA VAL A 197 7.94 0.91 15.96
C VAL A 197 8.12 2.13 16.86
N PRO A 198 9.06 2.15 17.82
CA PRO A 198 9.30 3.35 18.64
C PRO A 198 9.70 4.55 17.79
N LYS A 199 10.60 4.37 16.81
CA LYS A 199 10.99 5.47 15.93
C LYS A 199 9.86 5.94 15.02
N GLU A 200 9.04 5.01 14.53
CA GLU A 200 7.82 5.34 13.78
C GLU A 200 6.88 6.23 14.61
N ALA A 201 6.60 5.84 15.86
CA ALA A 201 5.76 6.59 16.78
C ALA A 201 6.33 7.98 17.10
N GLU A 202 7.65 8.07 17.33
CA GLU A 202 8.36 9.32 17.59
C GLU A 202 8.18 10.30 16.42
N LEU A 203 8.45 9.85 15.19
CA LEU A 203 8.33 10.67 13.97
C LEU A 203 6.89 11.15 13.74
N LEU A 204 5.91 10.27 13.94
CA LEU A 204 4.49 10.61 13.78
C LEU A 204 4.02 11.58 14.87
N THR A 205 4.46 11.40 16.11
CA THR A 205 4.13 12.29 17.24
C THR A 205 4.72 13.68 17.03
N GLU A 206 6.00 13.76 16.66
CA GLU A 206 6.66 15.02 16.34
C GLU A 206 5.91 15.77 15.24
N ALA A 207 5.55 15.09 14.15
CA ALA A 207 4.82 15.69 13.05
C ALA A 207 3.40 16.10 13.43
N ALA A 208 2.68 15.28 14.20
CA ALA A 208 1.34 15.61 14.68
C ALA A 208 1.35 16.88 15.53
N ASN A 209 2.33 17.03 16.43
CA ASN A 209 2.50 18.20 17.28
C ASN A 209 2.94 19.43 16.46
N ARG A 210 3.99 19.28 15.64
CA ARG A 210 4.59 20.38 14.87
C ARG A 210 3.63 20.98 13.86
N PHE A 211 2.80 20.14 13.24
CA PHE A 211 1.87 20.58 12.19
C PHE A 211 0.42 20.58 12.66
N ASN A 212 0.13 20.42 13.95
CA ASN A 212 -1.24 20.28 14.48
C ASN A 212 -2.11 19.33 13.63
N ALA A 213 -1.54 18.17 13.28
CA ALA A 213 -2.06 17.26 12.26
C ALA A 213 -2.52 15.93 12.84
N HIS A 214 -3.06 15.98 14.06
CA HIS A 214 -3.51 14.79 14.78
C HIS A 214 -4.48 13.95 13.94
N GLY A 215 -5.40 14.54 13.17
CA GLY A 215 -6.35 13.76 12.36
C GLY A 215 -5.72 12.86 11.30
N VAL A 216 -4.82 13.40 10.47
CA VAL A 216 -4.20 12.63 9.38
C VAL A 216 -3.27 11.54 9.92
N LEU A 217 -2.62 11.80 11.06
CA LEU A 217 -1.62 10.90 11.64
C LEU A 217 -2.17 10.02 12.78
N CYS A 218 -3.44 10.17 13.18
CA CYS A 218 -4.06 9.44 14.29
C CYS A 218 -4.04 7.93 14.07
N LEU A 219 -4.46 7.46 12.90
CA LEU A 219 -4.51 6.04 12.58
C LEU A 219 -3.14 5.36 12.60
N PRO A 220 -2.11 5.84 11.88
CA PRO A 220 -0.79 5.22 11.96
C PRO A 220 -0.18 5.34 13.37
N LEU A 221 -0.35 6.47 14.07
CA LEU A 221 0.18 6.64 15.41
C LEU A 221 -0.47 5.67 16.42
N SER A 222 -1.79 5.54 16.40
CA SER A 222 -2.51 4.57 17.25
C SER A 222 -2.09 3.13 16.93
N ALA A 223 -1.85 2.79 15.67
CA ALA A 223 -1.31 1.49 15.29
C ALA A 223 0.09 1.23 15.88
N CYS A 224 0.96 2.24 15.96
CA CYS A 224 2.24 2.12 16.65
C CYS A 224 2.05 1.82 18.14
N HIS A 225 1.19 2.56 18.83
CA HIS A 225 0.92 2.33 20.25
C HIS A 225 0.38 0.92 20.53
N LEU A 226 -0.56 0.43 19.71
CA LEU A 226 -1.07 -0.95 19.81
C LEU A 226 0.03 -2.01 19.62
N ARG A 227 0.96 -1.77 18.68
CA ARG A 227 2.10 -2.66 18.45
C ARG A 227 3.11 -2.64 19.59
N MET A 228 3.22 -1.53 20.31
CA MET A 228 4.05 -1.40 21.52
C MET A 228 3.34 -1.92 22.80
N GLY A 229 2.07 -2.32 22.71
CA GLY A 229 1.27 -2.74 23.87
C GLY A 229 0.77 -1.57 24.72
N GLU A 230 0.79 -0.35 24.17
CA GLU A 230 0.32 0.87 24.83
C GLU A 230 -1.16 1.13 24.51
N ASP A 231 -2.01 0.14 24.76
CA ASP A 231 -3.39 0.10 24.26
C ASP A 231 -4.25 1.27 24.77
N ARG A 232 -4.01 1.72 26.01
CA ARG A 232 -4.66 2.91 26.58
C ARG A 232 -4.28 4.19 25.84
N SER A 233 -3.02 4.36 25.45
CA SER A 233 -2.56 5.51 24.68
C SER A 233 -3.23 5.52 23.31
N ALA A 234 -3.33 4.35 22.66
CA ALA A 234 -4.05 4.22 21.40
C ALA A 234 -5.53 4.62 21.54
N CYS A 235 -6.23 4.14 22.57
CA CYS A 235 -7.62 4.54 22.87
C CYS A 235 -7.76 6.06 23.00
N LEU A 236 -6.91 6.71 23.81
CA LEU A 236 -6.99 8.15 24.05
C LEU A 236 -6.77 8.98 22.78
N ILE A 237 -5.79 8.60 21.97
CA ILE A 237 -5.48 9.27 20.70
C ILE A 237 -6.67 9.17 19.74
N VAL A 238 -7.23 7.97 19.58
CA VAL A 238 -8.34 7.73 18.66
C VAL A 238 -9.63 8.39 19.14
N GLN A 239 -9.94 8.33 20.44
CA GLN A 239 -11.11 8.99 21.01
C GLN A 239 -11.05 10.50 20.80
N ALA A 240 -9.90 11.12 21.09
CA ALA A 240 -9.72 12.55 20.90
C ALA A 240 -9.93 13.00 19.45
N GLU A 241 -9.64 12.14 18.47
CA GLU A 241 -9.90 12.43 17.06
C GLU A 241 -11.34 12.15 16.65
N LEU A 242 -11.96 11.08 17.16
CA LEU A 242 -13.38 10.79 16.93
C LEU A 242 -14.31 11.89 17.43
N ASP A 243 -13.94 12.57 18.52
CA ASP A 243 -14.67 13.71 19.08
C ASP A 243 -14.63 14.93 18.14
N ARG A 244 -13.60 15.03 17.29
CA ARG A 244 -13.44 16.11 16.28
C ARG A 244 -14.02 15.73 14.92
N HIS A 245 -13.97 14.44 14.57
CA HIS A 245 -14.34 13.93 13.25
C HIS A 245 -15.81 13.51 13.18
N VAL A 246 -16.68 14.47 12.88
CA VAL A 246 -18.15 14.28 12.86
C VAL A 246 -18.65 13.53 11.62
N ALA A 247 -17.89 13.52 10.52
CA ALA A 247 -18.33 12.94 9.25
C ALA A 247 -18.47 11.42 9.34
N LEU A 248 -19.57 10.87 8.80
CA LEU A 248 -19.82 9.43 8.70
C LEU A 248 -19.18 8.87 7.42
N ASP A 249 -17.84 8.81 7.40
CA ASP A 249 -17.05 8.34 6.26
C ASP A 249 -16.12 7.17 6.64
N LEU A 250 -15.36 6.69 5.66
CA LEU A 250 -14.43 5.58 5.85
C LEU A 250 -13.36 5.87 6.90
N THR A 251 -12.92 7.13 7.02
CA THR A 251 -11.97 7.55 8.06
C THR A 251 -12.56 7.34 9.44
N ARG A 252 -13.82 7.72 9.66
CA ARG A 252 -14.52 7.45 10.94
C ARG A 252 -14.63 5.96 11.21
N ALA A 253 -14.96 5.15 10.21
CA ALA A 253 -15.05 3.70 10.37
C ALA A 253 -13.70 3.10 10.80
N HIS A 254 -12.58 3.54 10.21
CA HIS A 254 -11.24 3.09 10.62
C HIS A 254 -10.84 3.58 12.01
N LEU A 255 -11.20 4.81 12.40
CA LEU A 255 -11.00 5.29 13.76
C LEU A 255 -11.77 4.44 14.77
N LEU A 256 -13.06 4.19 14.54
CA LEU A 256 -13.89 3.32 15.38
C LEU A 256 -13.33 1.89 15.45
N THR A 257 -12.78 1.38 14.34
CA THR A 257 -12.12 0.06 14.28
C THR A 257 -10.88 0.01 15.18
N HIS A 258 -10.03 1.05 15.15
CA HIS A 258 -8.88 1.15 16.04
C HIS A 258 -9.29 1.30 17.50
N LEU A 259 -10.33 2.09 17.79
CA LEU A 259 -10.88 2.24 19.15
C LEU A 259 -11.42 0.91 19.67
N ALA A 260 -12.16 0.17 18.85
CA ALA A 260 -12.70 -1.12 19.22
C ALA A 260 -11.58 -2.13 19.52
N TRP A 261 -10.56 -2.19 18.65
CA TRP A 261 -9.42 -3.07 18.86
C TRP A 261 -8.63 -2.73 20.12
N ALA A 262 -8.37 -1.45 20.37
CA ALA A 262 -7.69 -0.98 21.57
C ALA A 262 -8.47 -1.31 22.85
N ASN A 263 -9.79 -1.08 22.88
CA ASN A 263 -10.63 -1.45 24.02
C ASN A 263 -10.69 -2.96 24.23
N LEU A 264 -10.69 -3.75 23.16
CA LEU A 264 -10.63 -5.20 23.24
C LEU A 264 -9.34 -5.64 23.95
N LEU A 265 -8.18 -5.10 23.54
CA LEU A 265 -6.89 -5.43 24.13
C LEU A 265 -6.76 -4.99 25.59
N ILE A 266 -7.37 -3.87 25.99
CA ILE A 266 -7.43 -3.47 27.41
C ILE A 266 -8.16 -4.51 28.27
N GLY A 267 -9.10 -5.27 27.68
CA GLY A 267 -9.82 -6.34 28.35
C GLY A 267 -10.87 -5.88 29.35
N GLY A 268 -11.38 -6.85 30.13
CA GLY A 268 -12.46 -6.65 31.10
C GLY A 268 -13.85 -6.43 30.47
N GLU A 269 -14.89 -6.49 31.30
CA GLU A 269 -16.29 -6.34 30.82
C GLU A 269 -16.53 -4.98 30.17
N LEU A 270 -16.01 -3.91 30.76
CA LEU A 270 -16.14 -2.56 30.23
C LEU A 270 -15.40 -2.37 28.89
N GLY A 271 -14.20 -2.95 28.76
CA GLY A 271 -13.45 -2.92 27.50
C GLY A 271 -14.18 -3.65 26.39
N ILE A 272 -14.74 -4.83 26.67
CA ILE A 272 -15.55 -5.58 25.70
C ILE A 272 -16.80 -4.80 25.30
N SER A 273 -17.50 -4.16 26.24
CA SER A 273 -18.69 -3.34 25.95
C SER A 273 -18.34 -2.17 25.04
N ASN A 274 -17.29 -1.40 25.37
CA ASN A 274 -16.85 -0.27 24.56
C ASN A 274 -16.40 -0.71 23.16
N ALA A 275 -15.76 -1.88 23.07
CA ALA A 275 -15.34 -2.44 21.78
C ALA A 275 -16.55 -2.83 20.91
N ASP A 276 -17.60 -3.38 21.50
CA ASP A 276 -18.85 -3.73 20.81
C ASP A 276 -19.55 -2.49 20.24
N ASP A 277 -19.70 -1.44 21.05
CA ASP A 277 -20.32 -0.19 20.60
C ASP A 277 -19.55 0.46 19.44
N ALA A 278 -18.22 0.50 19.53
CA ALA A 278 -17.37 1.07 18.48
C ALA A 278 -17.39 0.20 17.21
N ALA A 279 -17.29 -1.12 17.35
CA ALA A 279 -17.32 -2.03 16.21
C ALA A 279 -18.68 -2.02 15.49
N ALA A 280 -19.80 -1.97 16.23
CA ALA A 280 -21.14 -1.89 15.65
C ALA A 280 -21.33 -0.61 14.83
N GLN A 281 -20.83 0.52 15.32
CA GLN A 281 -20.83 1.78 14.56
C GLN A 281 -19.95 1.69 13.31
N ALA A 282 -18.75 1.12 13.41
CA ALA A 282 -17.85 0.94 12.27
C ALA A 282 -18.51 0.07 11.18
N VAL A 283 -19.13 -1.04 11.56
CA VAL A 283 -19.86 -1.95 10.65
C VAL A 283 -21.04 -1.24 9.99
N THR A 284 -21.71 -0.33 10.68
CA THR A 284 -22.81 0.46 10.09
C THR A 284 -22.31 1.38 8.99
N ILE A 285 -21.13 1.99 9.17
CA ILE A 285 -20.55 2.95 8.22
C ILE A 285 -19.93 2.23 7.01
N ALA A 286 -19.18 1.15 7.24
CA ALA A 286 -18.41 0.45 6.21
C ALA A 286 -18.52 -1.09 6.34
N PRO A 287 -19.71 -1.69 6.12
CA PRO A 287 -19.92 -3.13 6.26
C PRO A 287 -19.15 -3.97 5.23
N TRP A 288 -18.63 -3.36 4.16
CA TRP A 288 -17.82 -4.02 3.14
C TRP A 288 -16.31 -3.99 3.44
N ASP A 289 -15.86 -3.20 4.42
CA ASP A 289 -14.43 -3.02 4.69
C ASP A 289 -13.86 -4.24 5.45
N PRO A 290 -12.82 -4.92 4.92
CA PRO A 290 -12.28 -6.12 5.54
C PRO A 290 -11.71 -5.90 6.95
N HIS A 291 -11.10 -4.74 7.20
CA HIS A 291 -10.52 -4.44 8.51
C HIS A 291 -11.61 -4.23 9.56
N VAL A 292 -12.69 -3.53 9.18
CA VAL A 292 -13.89 -3.38 10.01
C VAL A 292 -14.48 -4.76 10.37
N GLN A 293 -14.63 -5.65 9.39
CA GLN A 293 -15.15 -7.00 9.64
C GLN A 293 -14.23 -7.84 10.52
N SER A 294 -12.90 -7.71 10.36
CA SER A 294 -11.93 -8.43 11.20
C SER A 294 -12.11 -8.10 12.68
N VAL A 295 -12.20 -6.81 13.03
CA VAL A 295 -12.35 -6.36 14.42
C VAL A 295 -13.73 -6.69 14.96
N ALA A 296 -14.80 -6.50 14.16
CA ALA A 296 -16.14 -6.91 14.56
C ALA A 296 -16.22 -8.42 14.85
N GLY A 297 -15.53 -9.25 14.06
CA GLY A 297 -15.39 -10.69 14.32
C GLY A 297 -14.69 -10.98 15.64
N ALA A 298 -13.63 -10.25 15.97
CA ALA A 298 -12.92 -10.40 17.24
C ALA A 298 -13.80 -10.05 18.44
N VAL A 299 -14.58 -8.96 18.36
CA VAL A 299 -15.49 -8.58 19.43
C VAL A 299 -16.59 -9.63 19.64
N LEU A 300 -17.21 -10.11 18.55
CA LEU A 300 -18.21 -11.19 18.62
C LEU A 300 -17.64 -12.48 19.25
N LEU A 301 -16.39 -12.83 18.92
CA LEU A 301 -15.72 -13.97 19.52
C LEU A 301 -15.55 -13.80 21.03
N MET A 302 -15.14 -12.61 21.49
CA MET A 302 -14.98 -12.32 22.92
C MET A 302 -16.32 -12.30 23.67
N LYS A 303 -17.40 -11.91 23.01
CA LYS A 303 -18.78 -12.02 23.53
C LYS A 303 -19.28 -13.47 23.63
N GLY A 304 -18.58 -14.44 23.03
CA GLY A 304 -18.99 -15.84 23.00
C GLY A 304 -19.98 -16.15 21.88
N GLU A 305 -19.90 -15.43 20.76
CA GLU A 305 -20.72 -15.64 19.56
C GLU A 305 -19.89 -16.18 18.39
N PRO A 306 -19.22 -17.36 18.53
CA PRO A 306 -18.22 -17.83 17.57
C PRO A 306 -18.78 -18.10 16.16
N SER A 307 -20.07 -18.42 16.04
CA SER A 307 -20.72 -18.64 14.75
C SER A 307 -20.86 -17.35 13.94
N ALA A 308 -21.22 -16.23 14.59
CA ALA A 308 -21.31 -14.92 13.96
C ALA A 308 -19.90 -14.39 13.65
N ALA A 309 -18.98 -14.49 14.62
CA ALA A 309 -17.59 -14.10 14.46
C ALA A 309 -16.90 -14.76 13.26
N SER A 310 -17.09 -16.08 13.09
CA SER A 310 -16.51 -16.85 11.97
C SER A 310 -16.94 -16.31 10.60
N LYS A 311 -18.18 -15.82 10.47
CA LYS A 311 -18.66 -15.20 9.22
C LYS A 311 -17.90 -13.90 8.93
N GLN A 312 -17.70 -13.06 9.94
CA GLN A 312 -16.98 -11.79 9.77
C GLN A 312 -15.50 -12.00 9.43
N PHE A 313 -14.84 -12.95 10.10
CA PHE A 313 -13.47 -13.30 9.75
C PHE A 313 -13.35 -13.88 8.33
N ALA A 314 -14.36 -14.61 7.84
CA ALA A 314 -14.35 -15.12 6.47
C ALA A 314 -14.42 -13.98 5.43
N VAL A 315 -15.30 -12.99 5.65
CA VAL A 315 -15.40 -11.79 4.79
C VAL A 315 -14.09 -11.00 4.81
N SER A 316 -13.55 -10.75 6.00
CA SER A 316 -12.25 -10.11 6.19
C SER A 316 -11.14 -10.84 5.43
N TYR A 317 -11.00 -12.15 5.64
CA TYR A 317 -9.93 -12.95 5.02
C TYR A 317 -9.93 -12.92 3.49
N THR A 318 -11.11 -12.83 2.87
CA THR A 318 -11.24 -12.74 1.40
C THR A 318 -10.88 -11.37 0.84
N GLY A 319 -11.07 -10.31 1.62
CA GLY A 319 -10.83 -8.93 1.19
C GLY A 319 -9.44 -8.38 1.55
N LEU A 320 -8.69 -9.05 2.42
CA LEU A 320 -7.36 -8.62 2.83
C LEU A 320 -6.27 -9.13 1.88
N ASP A 321 -5.39 -8.23 1.46
CA ASP A 321 -4.25 -8.56 0.58
C ASP A 321 -2.97 -8.91 1.34
N ASP A 322 -2.78 -8.35 2.54
CA ASP A 322 -1.54 -8.50 3.28
C ASP A 322 -1.53 -9.79 4.13
N PRO A 323 -0.38 -10.51 4.20
CA PRO A 323 -0.30 -11.76 4.95
C PRO A 323 -0.59 -11.63 6.44
N VAL A 324 -0.25 -10.50 7.06
CA VAL A 324 -0.35 -10.30 8.52
C VAL A 324 -1.82 -10.18 8.92
N SER A 325 -2.58 -9.31 8.28
CA SER A 325 -4.02 -9.17 8.55
C SER A 325 -4.78 -10.46 8.24
N ARG A 326 -4.40 -11.18 7.17
CA ARG A 326 -4.98 -12.50 6.87
C ARG A 326 -4.66 -13.54 7.96
N ALA A 327 -3.44 -13.52 8.50
CA ALA A 327 -3.07 -14.39 9.61
C ALA A 327 -3.91 -14.08 10.86
N MET A 328 -4.19 -12.80 11.14
CA MET A 328 -5.08 -12.39 12.23
C MET A 328 -6.50 -12.96 12.05
N SER A 329 -7.10 -12.82 10.86
CA SER A 329 -8.43 -13.39 10.59
C SER A 329 -8.43 -14.92 10.72
N LEU A 330 -7.37 -15.61 10.28
CA LEU A 330 -7.24 -17.07 10.45
C LEU A 330 -7.08 -17.48 11.92
N CYS A 331 -6.40 -16.68 12.75
CA CYS A 331 -6.35 -16.92 14.19
C CYS A 331 -7.76 -16.83 14.80
N GLY A 332 -8.52 -15.79 14.43
CA GLY A 332 -9.92 -15.64 14.81
C GLY A 332 -10.80 -16.81 14.37
N MET A 333 -10.71 -17.24 13.10
CA MET A 333 -11.44 -18.41 12.60
C MET A 333 -11.04 -19.70 13.33
N SER A 334 -9.76 -19.87 13.67
CA SER A 334 -9.28 -21.02 14.45
C SER A 334 -9.93 -21.05 15.82
N ALA A 335 -9.94 -19.92 16.53
CA ALA A 335 -10.57 -19.80 17.85
C ALA A 335 -12.08 -20.07 17.79
N CYS A 336 -12.77 -19.50 16.79
CA CYS A 336 -14.20 -19.78 16.55
C CYS A 336 -14.45 -21.28 16.33
N ALA A 337 -13.66 -21.93 15.48
CA ALA A 337 -13.78 -23.35 15.20
C ALA A 337 -13.51 -24.21 16.45
N MET A 338 -12.57 -23.80 17.30
CA MET A 338 -12.29 -24.49 18.56
C MET A 338 -13.48 -24.43 19.51
N GLN A 339 -14.07 -23.25 19.72
CA GLN A 339 -15.26 -23.08 20.58
C GLN A 339 -16.49 -23.84 20.07
N LEU A 340 -16.58 -24.03 18.75
CA LEU A 340 -17.63 -24.83 18.11
C LEU A 340 -17.35 -26.35 18.09
N GLY A 341 -16.27 -26.82 18.73
CA GLY A 341 -15.88 -28.24 18.76
C GLY A 341 -15.29 -28.77 17.45
N GLN A 342 -15.01 -27.91 16.46
CA GLN A 342 -14.52 -28.27 15.13
C GLN A 342 -12.99 -28.36 15.06
N ARG A 343 -12.39 -29.22 15.88
CA ARG A 343 -10.92 -29.32 16.09
C ARG A 343 -10.11 -29.43 14.79
N SER A 344 -10.58 -30.23 13.83
CA SER A 344 -9.90 -30.39 12.54
C SER A 344 -9.83 -29.09 11.74
N ALA A 345 -10.91 -28.28 11.75
CA ALA A 345 -10.93 -26.99 11.08
C ALA A 345 -10.02 -25.98 11.80
N ALA A 346 -10.08 -25.93 13.14
CA ALA A 346 -9.22 -25.08 13.95
C ALA A 346 -7.72 -25.32 13.63
N ASN A 347 -7.29 -26.58 13.66
CA ASN A 347 -5.89 -26.93 13.35
C ASN A 347 -5.46 -26.50 11.93
N ARG A 348 -6.35 -26.61 10.93
CA ARG A 348 -6.06 -26.14 9.57
C ARG A 348 -5.90 -24.62 9.51
N TYR A 349 -6.76 -23.87 10.18
CA TYR A 349 -6.66 -22.40 10.22
C TYR A 349 -5.42 -21.94 10.96
N ALA A 350 -5.15 -22.50 12.14
CA ALA A 350 -3.94 -22.22 12.93
C ALA A 350 -2.65 -22.48 12.13
N HIS A 351 -2.57 -23.63 11.45
CA HIS A 351 -1.42 -23.96 10.61
C HIS A 351 -1.22 -22.95 9.47
N ARG A 352 -2.30 -22.51 8.82
CA ARG A 352 -2.23 -21.48 7.77
C ARG A 352 -1.82 -20.12 8.34
N ALA A 353 -2.34 -19.73 9.50
CA ALA A 353 -1.97 -18.49 10.17
C ALA A 353 -0.46 -18.44 10.45
N ARG A 354 0.10 -19.50 11.06
CA ARG A 354 1.56 -19.59 11.35
C ARG A 354 2.43 -19.51 10.10
N ARG A 355 1.94 -20.03 8.97
CA ARG A 355 2.66 -19.94 7.68
C ARG A 355 2.67 -18.54 7.09
N LEU A 356 1.63 -17.74 7.36
CA LEU A 356 1.53 -16.36 6.87
C LEU A 356 2.26 -15.38 7.77
N ASP A 357 2.11 -15.54 9.09
CA ASP A 357 2.78 -14.73 10.09
C ASP A 357 3.10 -15.58 11.34
N PRO A 358 4.33 -16.12 11.43
CA PRO A 358 4.76 -16.91 12.59
C PRO A 358 4.95 -16.05 13.86
N ALA A 359 5.01 -14.73 13.74
CA ALA A 359 5.20 -13.79 14.84
C ALA A 359 3.87 -13.15 15.30
N SER A 360 2.73 -13.60 14.77
CA SER A 360 1.44 -13.02 15.14
C SER A 360 1.14 -13.20 16.63
N ARG A 361 0.87 -12.08 17.30
CA ARG A 361 0.46 -12.03 18.72
C ARG A 361 -0.85 -12.76 19.00
N LEU A 362 -1.63 -13.07 17.96
CA LEU A 362 -2.92 -13.78 18.07
C LEU A 362 -2.78 -15.30 17.91
N LEU A 363 -1.58 -15.82 17.66
CA LEU A 363 -1.37 -17.27 17.62
C LEU A 363 -1.79 -18.01 18.91
N PRO A 364 -1.66 -17.44 20.13
CA PRO A 364 -2.18 -18.06 21.34
C PRO A 364 -3.69 -18.36 21.29
N TRP A 365 -4.49 -17.52 20.61
CA TRP A 365 -5.93 -17.76 20.42
C TRP A 365 -6.22 -19.09 19.71
N THR A 366 -5.24 -19.65 19.00
CA THR A 366 -5.39 -20.92 18.28
C THR A 366 -5.27 -22.16 19.17
N GLN A 367 -4.79 -22.01 20.41
CA GLN A 367 -4.44 -23.12 21.31
C GLN A 367 -5.46 -23.30 22.45
N GLU A 368 -6.22 -22.26 22.80
CA GLU A 368 -7.15 -22.27 23.91
C GLU A 368 -8.55 -22.74 23.46
N ALA A 369 -9.11 -23.69 24.21
CA ALA A 369 -10.50 -24.14 24.02
C ALA A 369 -11.51 -23.23 24.75
N SER A 370 -11.06 -22.52 25.78
CA SER A 370 -11.80 -21.50 26.51
C SER A 370 -11.79 -20.17 25.76
N ARG A 371 -12.58 -19.18 26.23
CA ARG A 371 -12.48 -17.80 25.73
C ARG A 371 -11.01 -17.37 25.70
N PRO A 372 -10.51 -16.76 24.61
CA PRO A 372 -9.13 -16.32 24.52
C PRO A 372 -8.82 -15.41 25.70
N ASP A 373 -7.82 -15.77 26.50
CA ASP A 373 -7.32 -14.85 27.51
C ASP A 373 -6.43 -13.80 26.82
N LEU A 374 -6.87 -12.55 26.83
CA LEU A 374 -6.08 -11.45 26.24
C LEU A 374 -4.89 -11.09 27.13
N ASP A 375 -4.98 -11.34 28.44
CA ASP A 375 -3.92 -10.98 29.39
C ASP A 375 -2.66 -11.83 29.15
N GLY A 376 -2.84 -13.11 28.75
CA GLY A 376 -1.75 -14.01 28.40
C GLY A 376 -1.05 -13.71 27.07
N ALA A 377 -1.74 -13.05 26.12
CA ALA A 377 -1.20 -12.70 24.80
C ALA A 377 -0.39 -11.39 24.80
N LEU A 378 -0.51 -10.57 25.86
CA LEU A 378 0.11 -9.25 25.93
C LEU A 378 1.55 -9.26 26.48
N ILE A 379 1.98 -10.34 27.15
CA ILE A 379 3.25 -10.40 27.92
C ILE A 379 4.43 -11.00 27.11
N ARG A 380 4.26 -11.32 25.83
CA ARG A 380 5.33 -11.83 24.94
C ARG A 380 5.38 -11.05 23.64
#